data_AF-A0A850KF96-F1
#
_entry.id   AF-A0A850KF96-F1
#
_cell.length_a   1.000
_cell.length_b   1.000
_cell.length_c   1.000
_cell.angle_alpha   90.00
_cell.angle_beta   90.00
_cell.angle_gamma   90.00
#
_symmetry.space_group_name_H-M   'P 1'
#
loop_
_entity.id
_entity.type
_entity.pdbx_description
1 polymer ?
#
loop_
_entity_poly.entity_id
_entity_poly.type
_entity_poly.pdbx_seq_one_letter_code
_entity_poly.pdbx_strand_id
1 'polypeptide(L)'
;MPKQTVTVDVVHTVKVTLDTDKLTQEFCDQFNETINYFGDADEDMNEVVEEHAKHLATLYSNGAIYDIPGSTQAKQFIEGYGPLGEMNISIEGEVTEINTTDFGLNTETTE
;
A
#
# COMPACT_ATOMS: atom_id res chain seq x y z
N MET A 1 -16.83 25.79 -21.45
CA MET A 1 -15.50 26.12 -20.90
C MET A 1 -14.50 25.19 -21.58
N PRO A 2 -13.33 25.67 -22.03
CA PRO A 2 -12.31 24.78 -22.58
C PRO A 2 -11.90 23.76 -21.52
N LYS A 3 -11.71 22.50 -21.94
CA LYS A 3 -11.18 21.42 -21.10
C LYS A 3 -9.78 21.08 -21.60
N GLN A 4 -8.88 20.73 -20.69
CA GLN A 4 -7.54 20.25 -21.00
C GLN A 4 -7.30 18.97 -20.22
N THR A 5 -6.71 17.98 -20.89
CA THR A 5 -6.30 16.71 -20.29
C THR A 5 -4.78 16.64 -20.30
N VAL A 6 -4.20 16.27 -19.17
CA VAL A 6 -2.77 16.06 -19.00
C VAL A 6 -2.58 14.70 -18.33
N THR A 7 -1.68 13.89 -18.85
CA THR A 7 -1.29 12.62 -18.22
C THR A 7 -0.05 12.85 -17.36
N VAL A 8 -0.12 12.44 -16.09
CA VAL A 8 0.98 12.52 -15.14
C VAL A 8 1.23 11.13 -14.57
N ASP A 9 2.44 10.64 -14.74
CA ASP A 9 2.91 9.40 -14.14
C ASP A 9 3.62 9.73 -12.82
N VAL A 10 3.25 9.02 -11.76
CA VAL A 10 3.82 9.19 -10.42
C VAL A 10 4.41 7.86 -9.96
N VAL A 11 5.69 7.86 -9.60
CA VAL A 11 6.38 6.69 -9.06
C VAL A 11 6.58 6.88 -7.57
N HIS A 12 6.02 5.97 -6.78
CA HIS A 12 6.24 5.89 -5.34
C HIS A 12 7.13 4.69 -5.03
N THR A 13 8.15 4.91 -4.22
CA THR A 13 8.92 3.83 -3.61
C THR A 13 8.46 3.69 -2.17
N VAL A 14 7.95 2.51 -1.82
CA VAL A 14 7.49 2.19 -0.47
C VAL A 14 8.36 1.07 0.10
N LYS A 15 9.00 1.36 1.23
CA LYS A 15 9.78 0.40 2.01
C LYS A 15 8.89 -0.14 3.12
N VAL A 16 8.68 -1.45 3.11
CA VAL A 16 7.92 -2.17 4.13
C VAL A 16 8.88 -3.06 4.92
N THR A 17 8.79 -2.99 6.24
CA THR A 17 9.48 -3.91 7.16
C THR A 17 8.41 -4.73 7.88
N LEU A 18 8.52 -6.05 7.78
CA LEU A 18 7.60 -7.02 8.39
C LEU A 18 8.36 -7.86 9.42
N ASP A 19 7.68 -8.22 10.50
CA ASP A 19 8.14 -9.24 11.44
C ASP A 19 7.60 -10.61 11.00
N THR A 20 8.46 -11.44 10.41
CA THR A 20 8.05 -12.73 9.84
C THR A 20 7.57 -13.71 10.90
N ASP A 21 7.99 -13.56 12.15
CA ASP A 21 7.53 -14.41 13.26
C ASP A 21 6.06 -14.12 13.62
N LYS A 22 5.51 -13.00 13.14
CA LYS A 22 4.10 -12.62 13.30
C LYS A 22 3.21 -13.15 12.17
N LEU A 23 3.79 -13.60 11.05
CA LEU A 23 3.07 -14.27 9.97
C LEU A 23 2.88 -15.76 10.32
N THR A 24 2.21 -16.00 11.44
CA THR A 24 1.92 -17.36 11.91
C THR A 24 0.84 -18.00 11.04
N GLN A 25 0.70 -19.33 11.12
CA GLN A 25 -0.41 -20.02 10.43
C GLN A 25 -1.77 -19.45 10.82
N GLU A 26 -2.00 -19.19 12.11
CA GLU A 26 -3.24 -18.60 12.60
C GLU A 26 -3.51 -17.22 11.98
N PHE A 27 -2.46 -16.40 11.85
CA PHE A 27 -2.57 -15.10 11.18
C PHE A 27 -2.89 -15.27 9.69
N CYS A 28 -2.14 -16.10 8.97
CA CYS A 28 -2.35 -16.33 7.54
C CYS A 28 -3.75 -16.88 7.26
N ASP A 29 -4.22 -17.87 8.04
CA ASP A 29 -5.55 -18.44 7.92
C ASP A 29 -6.64 -17.36 8.07
N GLN A 30 -6.54 -16.54 9.12
CA GLN A 30 -7.50 -15.48 9.39
C GLN A 30 -7.45 -14.40 8.29
N PHE A 31 -6.25 -14.00 7.87
CA PHE A 31 -6.06 -13.01 6.82
C PHE A 31 -6.62 -13.52 5.48
N ASN A 32 -6.32 -14.76 5.12
CA ASN A 32 -6.75 -15.41 3.88
C ASN A 32 -8.28 -15.57 3.83
N GLU A 33 -8.93 -15.82 4.98
CA GLU A 33 -10.39 -15.90 5.08
C GLU A 33 -11.08 -14.53 4.95
N THR A 34 -10.45 -13.45 5.42
CA THR A 34 -11.12 -12.15 5.60
C THR A 34 -10.70 -11.07 4.59
N ILE A 35 -9.48 -11.12 4.06
CA ILE A 35 -8.90 -10.08 3.21
C ILE A 35 -8.62 -10.61 1.81
N ASN A 36 -7.60 -11.45 1.66
CA ASN A 36 -7.21 -12.08 0.40
C ASN A 36 -6.22 -13.21 0.67
N TYR A 37 -6.19 -14.23 -0.19
CA TYR A 37 -5.24 -15.33 -0.07
C TYR A 37 -3.83 -14.89 -0.48
N PHE A 38 -2.88 -14.89 0.47
CA PHE A 38 -1.45 -14.62 0.25
C PHE A 38 -0.53 -15.81 0.53
N GLY A 39 -1.12 -17.00 0.61
CA GLY A 39 -0.40 -18.22 0.95
C GLY A 39 -0.54 -18.61 2.40
N ASP A 40 -0.21 -19.87 2.67
CA ASP A 40 -0.24 -20.45 4.02
C ASP A 40 1.14 -20.32 4.67
N ALA A 41 1.22 -20.38 6.01
CA ALA A 41 2.49 -20.15 6.69
C ALA A 41 3.51 -21.30 6.52
N ASP A 42 3.09 -22.44 5.97
CA ASP A 42 3.95 -23.58 5.62
C ASP A 42 4.41 -23.59 4.14
N GLU A 43 3.97 -22.61 3.33
CA GLU A 43 4.45 -22.37 1.97
C GLU A 43 5.82 -21.63 1.95
N ASP A 44 6.27 -21.17 0.78
CA ASP A 44 7.48 -20.36 0.68
C ASP A 44 7.25 -19.01 1.37
N MET A 45 7.77 -18.88 2.59
CA MET A 45 7.66 -17.68 3.41
C MET A 45 8.12 -16.41 2.69
N ASN A 46 9.04 -16.49 1.72
CA ASN A 46 9.43 -15.30 0.96
C ASN A 46 8.29 -14.79 0.06
N GLU A 47 7.53 -15.70 -0.56
CA GLU A 47 6.38 -15.34 -1.40
C GLU A 47 5.26 -14.75 -0.54
N VAL A 48 4.97 -15.36 0.62
CA VAL A 48 3.98 -14.85 1.58
C VAL A 48 4.35 -13.44 2.05
N VAL A 49 5.61 -13.23 2.45
CA VAL A 49 6.13 -11.92 2.87
C VAL A 49 6.04 -10.89 1.74
N GLU A 50 6.37 -11.28 0.50
CA GLU A 50 6.31 -10.40 -0.66
C GLU A 50 4.88 -9.92 -0.94
N GLU A 51 3.88 -10.81 -0.88
CA GLU A 51 2.47 -10.45 -1.09
C GLU A 51 1.93 -9.54 0.01
N HIS A 52 2.24 -9.83 1.28
CA HIS A 52 1.89 -8.92 2.37
C HIS A 52 2.55 -7.53 2.21
N ALA A 53 3.82 -7.48 1.76
CA ALA A 53 4.51 -6.22 1.52
C ALA A 53 3.88 -5.42 0.36
N LYS A 54 3.52 -6.06 -0.75
CA LYS A 54 2.80 -5.44 -1.88
C LYS A 54 1.46 -4.86 -1.46
N HIS A 55 0.72 -5.61 -0.63
CA HIS A 55 -0.57 -5.16 -0.13
C HIS A 55 -0.43 -3.92 0.75
N LEU A 56 0.49 -3.93 1.71
CA LEU A 56 0.77 -2.76 2.57
C LEU A 56 1.27 -1.56 1.78
N ALA A 57 2.12 -1.77 0.76
CA ALA A 57 2.58 -0.69 -0.12
C ALA A 57 1.43 -0.07 -0.93
N THR A 58 0.46 -0.89 -1.35
CA THR A 58 -0.76 -0.43 -2.04
C THR A 58 -1.63 0.41 -1.10
N LEU A 59 -1.86 -0.07 0.13
CA LEU A 59 -2.62 0.66 1.15
C LEU A 59 -1.96 1.99 1.49
N TYR A 60 -0.63 2.00 1.65
CA TYR A 60 0.14 3.23 1.88
C TYR A 60 -0.03 4.22 0.73
N SER A 61 0.16 3.76 -0.52
CA SER A 61 0.12 4.60 -1.71
C SER A 61 -1.27 5.20 -1.97
N ASN A 62 -2.33 4.47 -1.59
CA ASN A 62 -3.71 4.94 -1.67
C ASN A 62 -4.12 5.85 -0.49
N GLY A 63 -3.21 6.11 0.45
CA GLY A 63 -3.48 6.90 1.65
C GLY A 63 -4.41 6.23 2.64
N ALA A 64 -4.62 4.91 2.55
CA ALA A 64 -5.44 4.14 3.49
C ALA A 64 -4.72 3.93 4.83
N ILE A 65 -3.40 4.11 4.86
CA ILE A 65 -2.60 4.16 6.08
C ILE A 65 -2.48 5.63 6.47
N TYR A 66 -3.47 6.12 7.24
CA TYR A 66 -3.51 7.50 7.68
C TYR A 66 -2.55 7.72 8.85
N ASP A 67 -1.81 8.84 8.78
CA ASP A 67 -1.19 9.39 9.96
C ASP A 67 -2.28 10.02 10.84
N ILE A 68 -2.78 9.27 11.82
CA ILE A 68 -3.76 9.78 12.77
C ILE A 68 -3.05 10.89 13.59
N PRO A 69 -3.47 12.16 13.52
CA PRO A 69 -2.76 13.24 14.20
C PRO A 69 -2.61 12.96 15.70
N GLY A 70 -1.36 12.91 16.18
CA GLY A 70 -1.04 12.58 17.58
C GLY A 70 -0.87 11.07 17.88
N SER A 71 -0.97 10.21 16.87
CA SER A 71 -0.62 8.80 16.96
C SER A 71 0.81 8.58 16.50
N THR A 72 1.61 7.87 17.29
CA THR A 72 2.86 7.27 16.83
C THR A 72 2.52 6.18 15.82
N GLN A 73 3.39 5.87 14.84
CA GLN A 73 3.23 4.78 13.86
C GLN A 73 2.70 3.47 14.51
N ALA A 74 3.13 3.17 15.74
CA ALA A 74 2.67 2.04 16.56
C ALA A 74 1.14 1.98 16.84
N LYS A 75 0.40 3.09 16.69
CA LYS A 75 -1.06 3.19 16.93
C LYS A 75 -1.88 3.18 15.65
N GLN A 76 -1.26 3.22 14.48
CA GLN A 76 -1.98 3.11 13.22
C GLN A 76 -2.53 1.68 13.11
N PHE A 77 -3.83 1.58 12.82
CA PHE A 77 -4.52 0.30 12.63
C PHE A 77 -4.68 0.06 11.13
N ILE A 78 -4.35 -1.13 10.67
CA ILE A 78 -4.61 -1.58 9.31
C ILE A 78 -5.54 -2.79 9.37
N GLU A 79 -6.64 -2.73 8.63
CA GLU A 79 -7.56 -3.86 8.49
C GLU A 79 -6.82 -5.10 7.99
N GLY A 80 -7.04 -6.24 8.65
CA GLY A 80 -6.30 -7.49 8.41
C GLY A 80 -4.99 -7.63 9.20
N TYR A 81 -4.32 -6.53 9.57
CA TYR A 81 -3.03 -6.58 10.30
C TYR A 81 -3.16 -6.14 11.76
N GLY A 82 -4.21 -5.41 12.12
CA GLY A 82 -4.34 -4.84 13.46
C GLY A 82 -3.45 -3.60 13.65
N PRO A 83 -3.12 -3.23 14.91
CA PRO A 83 -2.20 -2.14 15.19
C PRO A 83 -0.78 -2.46 14.68
N LEU A 84 -0.20 -1.56 13.89
CA LEU A 84 1.14 -1.75 13.30
C LEU A 84 2.23 -2.05 14.35
N GLY A 85 2.14 -1.43 15.52
CA GLY A 85 3.08 -1.65 16.61
C GLY A 85 3.00 -3.05 17.22
N GLU A 86 1.84 -3.71 17.18
CA GLU A 86 1.66 -5.07 17.71
C GLU A 86 2.19 -6.13 16.74
N MET A 87 2.12 -5.84 15.44
CA MET A 87 2.72 -6.64 14.36
C MET A 87 4.17 -6.27 14.06
N ASN A 88 4.72 -5.26 14.74
CA ASN A 88 6.10 -4.77 14.54
C ASN A 88 6.39 -4.43 13.06
N ILE A 89 5.41 -3.82 12.39
CA ILE A 89 5.48 -3.41 10.99
C ILE A 89 5.88 -1.94 10.92
N SER A 90 6.79 -1.60 10.00
CA SER A 90 7.12 -0.22 9.64
C SER A 90 6.96 0.00 8.14
N ILE A 91 6.39 1.14 7.76
CA ILE A 91 6.18 1.52 6.36
C ILE A 91 6.65 2.95 6.17
N GLU A 92 7.52 3.16 5.20
CA GLU A 92 8.05 4.45 4.79
C GLU A 92 7.87 4.56 3.28
N GLY A 93 7.46 5.72 2.77
CA GLY A 93 7.38 5.90 1.33
C GLY A 93 7.61 7.33 0.88
N GLU A 94 8.19 7.46 -0.30
CA GLU A 94 8.52 8.73 -0.93
C GLU A 94 8.15 8.71 -2.41
N VAL A 95 7.84 9.90 -2.94
CA VAL A 95 7.70 10.09 -4.39
C VAL A 95 9.10 10.20 -4.96
N THR A 96 9.48 9.26 -5.81
CA THR A 96 10.81 9.23 -6.40
C THR A 96 10.83 9.87 -7.79
N GLU A 97 9.71 9.88 -8.50
CA GLU A 97 9.60 10.45 -9.84
C GLU A 97 8.20 10.98 -10.15
N ILE A 98 8.14 12.10 -10.86
CA ILE A 98 6.90 12.67 -11.42
C ILE A 98 7.18 13.04 -12.87
N ASN A 99 6.50 12.37 -13.80
CA ASN A 99 6.65 12.60 -15.23
C ASN A 99 5.35 13.10 -15.83
N THR A 100 5.44 14.01 -16.80
CA THR A 100 4.28 14.42 -17.61
C THR A 100 4.45 13.87 -19.00
N THR A 101 3.57 12.95 -19.40
CA THR A 101 3.73 12.16 -20.62
C THR A 101 2.96 12.72 -21.81
N ASP A 102 1.93 13.55 -21.58
CA ASP A 102 1.23 14.22 -22.69
C ASP A 102 0.57 15.54 -22.27
N PHE A 103 0.79 16.59 -23.06
CA PHE A 103 0.20 17.93 -22.89
C PHE A 103 -0.72 18.21 -24.09
N GLY A 104 -1.80 17.44 -24.20
CA GLY A 104 -2.79 17.58 -25.26
C GLY A 104 -3.74 18.76 -25.00
N LEU A 105 -3.54 19.89 -25.67
CA LEU A 105 -4.58 20.91 -25.83
C LEU A 105 -5.67 20.39 -26.77
N ASN A 106 -6.62 19.59 -26.25
CA ASN A 106 -7.85 19.32 -26.96
C ASN A 106 -8.77 20.54 -26.84
N THR A 107 -8.60 21.50 -27.77
CA THR A 107 -9.58 22.56 -27.96
C THR A 107 -10.82 21.98 -28.64
N GLU A 108 -11.69 21.31 -27.89
CA GLU A 108 -13.05 21.06 -28.37
C GLU A 108 -13.80 22.40 -28.37
N THR A 109 -13.79 23.08 -29.51
CA THR A 109 -14.74 24.15 -29.82
C THR A 109 -16.11 23.51 -29.92
N THR A 110 -16.93 23.77 -28.89
CA THR A 110 -18.36 23.48 -28.93
C THR A 110 -19.00 24.50 -29.87
N GLU A 111 -19.48 24.06 -31.04
CA GLU A 111 -20.33 24.85 -31.94
C GLU A 111 -21.72 25.11 -31.34
#